data_AF-A0A3E1F140-F1
#
_entry.id   AF-A0A3E1F140-F1
#
_cell.length_a   1.000
_cell.length_b   1.000
_cell.length_c   1.000
_cell.angle_alpha   90.00
_cell.angle_beta   90.00
_cell.angle_gamma   90.00
#
_symmetry.space_group_name_H-M   'P 1'
#
loop_
_entity.id
_entity.type
_entity.pdbx_description
1 polymer ?
#
loop_
_entity_poly.entity_id
_entity_poly.type
_entity_poly.pdbx_seq_one_letter_code
_entity_poly.pdbx_strand_id
1 'polypeptide(L)'
;MKGGEVFIVALVVLLSSCKQSNSNAEPWSKEALEVRANQHIDSSQWDKEMYQQDLDVYAQFNEVLNSYPLNKSPFPVAKYDYAVSSLPFTIESEKGNFKGVRIGEVVNENSEDVKVRLTLMVLTKDQNATENTVVESRNYPYLTAQGIITCYENTFDWVFSASPEDYAHLLVNMKLFDLRFGETIIIYPQENNAFYYDQIKDSPNNYDDFEMFKKKVLEQLK
;
A
#
# COMPACT_ATOMS: atom_id res chain seq x y z
N MET A 1 -5.75 4.16 33.66
CA MET A 1 -6.91 4.32 32.75
C MET A 1 -6.74 3.35 31.59
N LYS A 2 -7.85 2.79 31.13
CA LYS A 2 -7.95 1.51 30.41
C LYS A 2 -7.21 1.52 29.07
N GLY A 3 -6.65 0.36 28.72
CA GLY A 3 -5.95 0.10 27.48
C GLY A 3 -6.84 0.38 26.27
N GLY A 4 -6.27 1.09 25.30
CA GLY A 4 -6.89 1.31 24.01
C GLY A 4 -6.81 0.03 23.21
N GLU A 5 -7.96 -0.52 22.87
CA GLU A 5 -8.07 -1.50 21.79
C GLU A 5 -7.70 -0.78 20.49
N VAL A 6 -6.63 -1.25 19.84
CA VAL A 6 -6.26 -0.81 18.50
C VAL A 6 -7.31 -1.37 17.55
N PHE A 7 -8.22 -0.52 17.08
CA PHE A 7 -9.13 -0.85 15.99
C PHE A 7 -8.32 -0.99 14.70
N ILE A 8 -8.01 -2.23 14.30
CA ILE A 8 -7.57 -2.52 12.93
C ILE A 8 -8.82 -2.43 12.05
N VAL A 9 -9.02 -1.27 11.43
CA VAL A 9 -10.03 -1.11 10.37
C VAL A 9 -9.41 -1.61 9.07
N ALA A 10 -9.47 -2.91 8.84
CA ALA A 10 -9.24 -3.48 7.52
C ALA A 10 -10.48 -3.21 6.66
N LEU A 11 -10.55 -2.02 6.03
CA LEU A 11 -11.60 -1.71 5.07
C LEU A 11 -11.28 -2.40 3.73
N VAL A 12 -11.61 -3.68 3.61
CA VAL A 12 -11.63 -4.38 2.32
C VAL A 12 -12.94 -4.02 1.62
N VAL A 13 -12.91 -2.97 0.79
CA VAL A 13 -14.02 -2.63 -0.10
C VAL A 13 -13.89 -3.48 -1.37
N LEU A 14 -14.51 -4.66 -1.37
CA LEU A 14 -14.78 -5.42 -2.59
C LEU A 14 -16.03 -4.83 -3.25
N LEU A 15 -15.85 -3.89 -4.17
CA LEU A 15 -16.91 -3.47 -5.09
C LEU A 15 -16.80 -4.34 -6.34
N SER A 16 -17.56 -5.43 -6.37
CA SER A 16 -17.65 -6.30 -7.54
C SER A 16 -18.51 -5.64 -8.63
N SER A 17 -17.88 -5.20 -9.72
CA SER A 17 -18.59 -4.92 -10.97
C SER A 17 -18.18 -5.96 -11.99
N CYS A 18 -18.96 -7.04 -12.07
CA CYS A 18 -18.68 -8.20 -12.91
C CYS A 18 -18.49 -7.80 -14.40
N LYS A 19 -17.23 -7.68 -14.85
CA LYS A 19 -16.84 -7.85 -16.25
C LYS A 19 -15.46 -8.51 -16.31
N GLN A 20 -15.45 -9.69 -16.91
CA GLN A 20 -14.26 -10.48 -17.21
C GLN A 20 -13.26 -9.62 -18.00
N SER A 21 -12.19 -9.14 -17.35
CA SER A 21 -11.10 -8.43 -17.99
C SER A 21 -10.14 -9.46 -18.60
N ASN A 22 -10.05 -9.49 -19.93
CA ASN A 22 -9.04 -10.27 -20.63
C ASN A 22 -7.66 -9.71 -20.26
N SER A 23 -6.76 -10.59 -19.83
CA SER A 23 -5.39 -10.31 -19.37
C SER A 23 -4.40 -9.86 -20.45
N ASN A 24 -4.89 -9.18 -21.50
CA ASN A 24 -4.10 -8.47 -22.51
C ASN A 24 -4.57 -7.01 -22.60
N ALA A 25 -4.71 -6.33 -21.46
CA ALA A 25 -4.90 -4.89 -21.48
C ALA A 25 -3.63 -4.25 -22.06
N GLU A 26 -3.78 -3.42 -23.10
CA GLU A 26 -2.64 -2.67 -23.61
C GLU A 26 -2.05 -1.80 -22.49
N PRO A 27 -0.71 -1.63 -22.46
CA PRO A 27 -0.06 -0.73 -21.51
C PRO A 27 -0.72 0.66 -21.58
N TRP A 28 -0.88 1.31 -20.44
CA TRP A 28 -1.43 2.66 -20.38
C TRP A 28 -0.57 3.63 -21.19
N SER A 29 -1.10 4.14 -22.29
CA SER A 29 -0.44 5.21 -23.04
C SER A 29 -0.63 6.55 -22.33
N LYS A 30 0.26 7.50 -22.62
CA LYS A 30 0.12 8.87 -22.14
C LYS A 30 -1.23 9.48 -22.51
N GLU A 31 -1.71 9.22 -23.72
CA GLU A 31 -3.01 9.70 -24.22
C GLU A 31 -4.17 9.07 -23.41
N ALA A 32 -4.09 7.77 -23.10
CA ALA A 32 -5.09 7.11 -22.26
C ALA A 32 -5.12 7.70 -20.84
N LEU A 33 -3.95 7.99 -20.25
CA LEU A 33 -3.83 8.63 -18.95
C LEU A 33 -4.39 10.07 -18.96
N GLU A 34 -4.17 10.82 -20.04
CA GLU A 34 -4.74 12.16 -20.21
C GLU A 34 -6.27 12.12 -20.33
N VAL A 35 -6.81 11.20 -21.12
CA VAL A 35 -8.26 10.97 -21.20
C VAL A 35 -8.82 10.64 -19.82
N ARG A 36 -8.15 9.74 -19.08
CA ARG A 36 -8.57 9.34 -17.74
C ARG A 36 -8.55 10.50 -16.76
N ALA A 37 -7.50 11.32 -16.75
CA ALA A 37 -7.41 12.51 -15.91
C ALA A 37 -8.58 13.48 -16.18
N ASN A 38 -8.94 13.69 -17.45
CA ASN A 38 -10.07 14.53 -17.83
C ASN A 38 -11.41 13.97 -17.36
N GLN A 39 -11.59 12.64 -17.38
CA GLN A 39 -12.80 12.01 -16.83
C GLN A 39 -12.98 12.29 -15.33
N HIS A 40 -11.90 12.32 -14.54
CA HIS A 40 -11.98 12.65 -13.12
C HIS A 40 -12.46 14.09 -12.85
N ILE A 41 -12.26 15.02 -13.79
CA ILE A 41 -12.70 16.42 -13.66
C ILE A 41 -14.13 16.61 -14.18
N ASP A 42 -14.59 15.75 -15.09
CA ASP A 42 -15.94 15.80 -15.66
C ASP A 42 -17.00 15.22 -14.71
N SER A 43 -17.76 16.10 -14.06
CA SER A 43 -18.86 15.73 -13.16
C SER A 43 -19.97 14.86 -13.77
N SER A 44 -20.08 14.79 -15.10
CA SER A 44 -20.99 13.86 -15.78
C SER A 44 -20.52 12.40 -15.74
N GLN A 45 -19.21 12.18 -15.55
CA GLN A 45 -18.56 10.87 -15.50
C GLN A 45 -18.35 10.34 -14.09
N TRP A 46 -18.59 11.17 -13.06
CA TRP A 46 -18.36 10.80 -11.68
C TRP A 46 -19.22 9.61 -11.23
N ASP A 47 -18.60 8.76 -10.43
CA ASP A 47 -19.31 7.81 -9.60
C ASP A 47 -19.89 8.53 -8.37
N LYS A 48 -21.12 9.03 -8.53
CA LYS A 48 -21.81 9.79 -7.47
C LYS A 48 -22.16 8.94 -6.27
N GLU A 49 -22.38 7.64 -6.47
CA GLU A 49 -22.68 6.72 -5.38
C GLU A 49 -21.42 6.49 -4.52
N MET A 50 -20.29 6.19 -5.18
CA MET A 50 -19.00 6.06 -4.50
C MET A 50 -18.60 7.34 -3.77
N TYR A 51 -18.79 8.51 -4.41
CA TYR A 51 -18.47 9.78 -3.76
C TYR A 51 -19.33 10.05 -2.52
N GLN A 52 -20.62 9.72 -2.55
CA GLN A 52 -21.47 9.85 -1.36
C GLN A 52 -21.06 8.89 -0.25
N GLN A 53 -20.70 7.64 -0.59
CA GLN A 53 -20.16 6.68 0.37
C GLN A 53 -18.87 7.21 1.02
N ASP A 54 -17.96 7.78 0.23
CA ASP A 54 -16.70 8.34 0.73
C ASP A 54 -16.95 9.55 1.67
N LEU A 55 -17.96 10.39 1.39
CA LEU A 55 -18.41 11.47 2.28
C LEU A 55 -18.95 10.94 3.61
N ASP A 56 -19.80 9.91 3.57
CA ASP A 56 -20.42 9.31 4.75
C ASP A 56 -19.39 8.61 5.64
N VAL A 57 -18.44 7.89 5.02
CA VAL A 57 -17.28 7.29 5.71
C VAL A 57 -16.42 8.39 6.35
N TYR A 58 -16.11 9.47 5.62
CA TYR A 58 -15.33 10.56 6.18
C TYR A 58 -16.02 11.21 7.37
N ALA A 59 -17.33 11.45 7.32
CA ALA A 59 -18.08 12.03 8.42
C ALA A 59 -18.01 11.18 9.71
N GLN A 60 -17.90 9.85 9.57
CA GLN A 60 -17.83 8.91 10.70
C GLN A 60 -16.40 8.67 11.21
N PHE A 61 -15.41 8.69 10.32
CA PHE A 61 -14.05 8.21 10.61
C PHE A 61 -12.95 9.24 10.37
N ASN A 62 -13.27 10.54 10.26
CA ASN A 62 -12.29 11.59 9.96
C ASN A 62 -11.08 11.63 10.91
N GLU A 63 -11.25 11.31 12.19
CA GLU A 63 -10.14 11.29 13.16
C GLU A 63 -9.07 10.27 12.75
N VAL A 64 -9.49 9.05 12.39
CA VAL A 64 -8.60 8.00 11.89
C VAL A 64 -8.01 8.40 10.53
N LEU A 65 -8.83 8.92 9.61
CA LEU A 65 -8.39 9.30 8.26
C LEU A 65 -7.40 10.48 8.25
N ASN A 66 -7.47 11.37 9.24
CA ASN A 66 -6.56 12.50 9.41
C ASN A 66 -5.33 12.13 10.27
N SER A 67 -5.24 10.90 10.79
CA SER A 67 -4.08 10.40 11.54
C SER A 67 -2.95 9.90 10.65
N TYR A 68 -3.21 9.66 9.37
CA TYR A 68 -2.21 9.17 8.41
C TYR A 68 -1.26 10.29 7.96
N PRO A 69 -0.10 9.95 7.36
CA PRO A 69 0.88 10.95 6.93
C PRO A 69 0.31 12.03 6.00
N LEU A 70 -0.63 11.65 5.13
CA LEU A 70 -1.46 12.52 4.32
C LEU A 70 -2.92 12.39 4.74
N ASN A 71 -3.56 13.52 5.04
CA ASN A 71 -4.99 13.57 5.35
C ASN A 71 -5.80 12.95 4.21
N LYS A 72 -6.60 11.93 4.51
CA LYS A 72 -7.50 11.32 3.52
C LYS A 72 -8.84 12.05 3.51
N SER A 73 -9.02 12.97 2.58
CA SER A 73 -10.29 13.65 2.31
C SER A 73 -11.04 12.99 1.15
N PRO A 74 -12.38 12.99 1.15
CA PRO A 74 -13.17 12.50 0.02
C PRO A 74 -13.00 13.42 -1.20
N PHE A 75 -12.90 12.83 -2.39
CA PHE A 75 -12.88 13.54 -3.66
C PHE A 75 -13.63 12.72 -4.71
N PRO A 76 -14.33 13.38 -5.66
CA PRO A 76 -15.08 12.67 -6.68
C PRO A 76 -14.16 12.05 -7.73
N VAL A 77 -14.56 10.92 -8.28
CA VAL A 77 -13.80 10.19 -9.29
C VAL A 77 -14.68 9.61 -10.37
N ALA A 78 -14.15 9.47 -11.59
CA ALA A 78 -14.85 8.77 -12.66
C ALA A 78 -14.95 7.28 -12.36
N LYS A 79 -16.04 6.63 -12.80
CA LYS A 79 -16.26 5.19 -12.64
C LYS A 79 -15.06 4.37 -13.10
N TYR A 80 -14.75 3.29 -12.38
CA TYR A 80 -13.65 2.38 -12.69
C TYR A 80 -13.92 0.97 -12.16
N ASP A 81 -13.14 0.03 -12.67
CA ASP A 81 -13.07 -1.35 -12.22
C ASP A 81 -11.61 -1.65 -11.85
N TYR A 82 -11.32 -1.63 -10.55
CA TYR A 82 -9.97 -1.74 -10.02
C TYR A 82 -9.99 -2.14 -8.54
N ALA A 83 -9.24 -3.19 -8.22
CA ALA A 83 -9.08 -3.69 -6.87
C ALA A 83 -7.59 -3.66 -6.46
N VAL A 84 -7.37 -3.26 -5.22
CA VAL A 84 -6.05 -3.06 -4.62
C VAL A 84 -5.95 -3.86 -3.34
N SER A 85 -4.72 -4.17 -2.92
CA SER A 85 -4.47 -5.04 -1.78
C SER A 85 -3.44 -4.42 -0.83
N SER A 86 -3.68 -4.64 0.47
CA SER A 86 -2.73 -4.41 1.56
C SER A 86 -2.70 -5.64 2.45
N LEU A 87 -1.56 -6.32 2.47
CA LEU A 87 -1.36 -7.57 3.19
C LEU A 87 -0.27 -7.36 4.25
N PRO A 88 -0.62 -7.06 5.52
CA PRO A 88 0.36 -7.00 6.59
C PRO A 88 0.98 -8.37 6.83
N PHE A 89 2.23 -8.38 7.31
CA PHE A 89 2.93 -9.61 7.64
C PHE A 89 3.98 -9.41 8.73
N THR A 90 4.39 -10.53 9.31
CA THR A 90 5.54 -10.61 10.21
C THR A 90 6.48 -11.72 9.72
N ILE A 91 7.79 -11.49 9.84
CA ILE A 91 8.83 -12.51 9.66
C ILE A 91 9.64 -12.58 10.95
N GLU A 92 9.69 -13.76 11.56
CA GLU A 92 10.53 -13.98 12.74
C GLU A 92 11.98 -14.25 12.32
N SER A 93 12.94 -13.69 13.05
CA SER A 93 14.37 -13.94 12.84
C SER A 93 15.13 -13.93 14.17
N GLU A 94 16.35 -14.48 14.19
CA GLU A 94 17.21 -14.45 15.39
C GLU A 94 17.54 -13.02 15.86
N LYS A 95 17.49 -12.02 14.97
CA LYS A 95 17.82 -10.62 15.26
C LYS A 95 16.64 -9.81 15.80
N GLY A 96 15.43 -10.38 15.73
CA GLY A 96 14.16 -9.70 15.98
C GLY A 96 13.12 -10.06 14.93
N ASN A 97 11.98 -9.39 14.99
CA ASN A 97 10.89 -9.59 14.04
C ASN A 97 10.92 -8.50 12.97
N PHE A 98 10.66 -8.86 11.72
CA PHE A 98 10.32 -7.88 10.70
C PHE A 98 8.82 -7.70 10.68
N LYS A 99 8.36 -6.48 10.96
CA LYS A 99 6.96 -6.08 10.82
C LYS A 99 6.81 -5.34 9.50
N GLY A 100 5.85 -5.74 8.66
CA GLY A 100 5.77 -5.18 7.32
C GLY A 100 4.39 -5.25 6.68
N VAL A 101 4.33 -4.70 5.48
CA VAL A 101 3.14 -4.68 4.63
C VAL A 101 3.53 -4.88 3.17
N ARG A 102 2.71 -5.65 2.45
CA ARG A 102 2.75 -5.75 0.99
C ARG A 102 1.61 -4.96 0.41
N ILE A 103 1.90 -4.08 -0.55
CA ILE A 103 0.91 -3.32 -1.30
C ILE A 103 0.92 -3.82 -2.73
N GLY A 104 -0.26 -4.00 -3.32
CA GLY A 104 -0.35 -4.51 -4.69
C GLY A 104 -1.71 -4.31 -5.35
N GLU A 105 -1.81 -4.83 -6.56
CA GLU A 105 -2.99 -4.79 -7.42
C GLU A 105 -3.56 -6.19 -7.54
N VAL A 106 -4.88 -6.33 -7.44
CA VAL A 106 -5.55 -7.62 -7.64
C VAL A 106 -5.57 -7.91 -9.15
N VAL A 107 -5.03 -9.05 -9.56
CA VAL A 107 -4.88 -9.37 -10.99
C VAL A 107 -6.21 -9.76 -11.63
N ASN A 108 -7.03 -10.54 -10.92
CA ASN A 108 -8.41 -10.83 -11.31
C ASN A 108 -9.32 -10.79 -10.07
N GLU A 109 -10.53 -10.25 -10.22
CA GLU A 109 -11.52 -10.18 -9.12
C GLU A 109 -11.88 -11.55 -8.50
N ASN A 110 -11.61 -12.65 -9.23
CA ASN A 110 -11.89 -14.02 -8.80
C ASN A 110 -10.64 -14.80 -8.33
N SER A 111 -9.46 -14.16 -8.34
CA SER A 111 -8.21 -14.78 -7.88
C SER A 111 -7.71 -14.10 -6.61
N GLU A 112 -7.09 -14.88 -5.72
CA GLU A 112 -6.30 -14.33 -4.61
C GLU A 112 -4.95 -13.75 -5.08
N ASP A 113 -4.70 -13.75 -6.40
CA ASP A 113 -3.45 -13.30 -7.00
C ASP A 113 -3.33 -11.77 -6.93
N VAL A 114 -2.29 -11.34 -6.22
CA VAL A 114 -1.91 -9.93 -6.06
C VAL A 114 -0.56 -9.71 -6.71
N LYS A 115 -0.50 -8.80 -7.69
CA LYS A 115 0.77 -8.26 -8.17
C LYS A 115 1.29 -7.28 -7.13
N VAL A 116 2.27 -7.70 -6.34
CA VAL A 116 2.89 -6.85 -5.31
C VAL A 116 3.68 -5.73 -6.01
N ARG A 117 3.50 -4.49 -5.59
CA ARG A 117 4.21 -3.30 -6.10
C ARG A 117 5.10 -2.64 -5.04
N LEU A 118 4.94 -3.04 -3.77
CA LEU A 118 5.78 -2.65 -2.64
C LEU A 118 5.77 -3.75 -1.58
N THR A 119 6.95 -4.09 -1.08
CA THR A 119 7.13 -4.79 0.21
C THR A 119 7.93 -3.88 1.12
N LEU A 120 7.30 -3.35 2.17
CA LEU A 120 7.96 -2.54 3.19
C LEU A 120 8.03 -3.33 4.49
N MET A 121 9.20 -3.43 5.10
CA MET A 121 9.37 -4.06 6.41
C MET A 121 10.38 -3.33 7.30
N VAL A 122 10.14 -3.37 8.60
CA VAL A 122 10.97 -2.74 9.63
C VAL A 122 11.42 -3.82 10.61
N LEU A 123 12.74 -3.93 10.84
CA LEU A 123 13.28 -4.77 11.89
C LEU A 123 12.93 -4.18 13.26
N THR A 124 12.38 -5.00 14.14
CA THR A 124 12.01 -4.59 15.50
C THR A 124 12.11 -5.75 16.48
N LYS A 125 12.54 -5.44 17.71
CA LYS A 125 12.45 -6.39 18.84
C LYS A 125 11.16 -6.22 19.64
N ASP A 126 10.37 -5.20 19.30
CA ASP A 126 9.11 -4.89 19.96
C ASP A 126 8.02 -5.86 19.50
N GLN A 127 7.54 -6.69 20.41
CA GLN A 127 6.42 -7.61 20.16
C GLN A 127 5.09 -6.87 19.99
N ASN A 128 5.00 -5.62 20.43
CA ASN A 128 3.83 -4.76 20.30
C ASN A 128 3.92 -3.80 19.11
N ALA A 129 4.91 -3.98 18.22
CA ALA A 129 5.02 -3.15 17.03
C ALA A 129 3.72 -3.22 16.20
N THR A 130 3.22 -2.06 15.80
CA THR A 130 1.97 -1.94 15.05
C THR A 130 2.23 -1.41 13.65
N GLU A 131 1.37 -1.81 12.74
CA GLU A 131 1.27 -1.34 11.38
C GLU A 131 -0.16 -0.87 11.14
N ASN A 132 -0.29 0.34 10.60
CA ASN A 132 -1.57 0.81 10.08
C ASN A 132 -1.38 1.27 8.64
N THR A 133 -2.26 0.83 7.75
CA THR A 133 -2.15 1.06 6.31
C THR A 133 -3.50 1.40 5.73
N VAL A 134 -3.51 2.40 4.86
CA VAL A 134 -4.64 2.65 3.97
C VAL A 134 -4.15 2.61 2.53
N VAL A 135 -4.89 1.89 1.69
CA VAL A 135 -4.69 1.85 0.24
C VAL A 135 -5.82 2.62 -0.42
N GLU A 136 -5.50 3.31 -1.50
CA GLU A 136 -6.42 4.15 -2.23
C GLU A 136 -6.47 3.72 -3.71
N SER A 137 -7.62 3.19 -4.11
CA SER A 137 -7.94 2.80 -5.48
C SER A 137 -8.60 3.91 -6.30
N ARG A 138 -9.10 4.98 -5.66
CA ARG A 138 -9.78 6.10 -6.32
C ARG A 138 -8.86 6.86 -7.29
N ASN A 139 -7.54 6.67 -7.18
CA ASN A 139 -6.56 7.21 -8.11
C ASN A 139 -6.37 6.37 -9.40
N TYR A 140 -7.21 5.35 -9.66
CA TYR A 140 -7.10 4.47 -10.83
C TYR A 140 -6.80 5.23 -12.14
N PRO A 141 -5.73 4.85 -12.88
CA PRO A 141 -4.92 3.63 -12.75
C PRO A 141 -3.69 3.72 -11.84
N TYR A 142 -3.56 4.79 -11.05
CA TYR A 142 -2.47 4.91 -10.09
C TYR A 142 -2.83 4.18 -8.80
N LEU A 143 -1.89 3.36 -8.32
CA LEU A 143 -1.96 2.76 -7.00
C LEU A 143 -1.31 3.70 -6.00
N THR A 144 -2.07 4.10 -4.98
CA THR A 144 -1.51 4.91 -3.88
C THR A 144 -1.79 4.23 -2.56
N ALA A 145 -0.84 4.30 -1.64
CA ALA A 145 -1.00 3.81 -0.28
C ALA A 145 -0.20 4.67 0.67
N GLN A 146 -0.55 4.61 1.94
CA GLN A 146 0.22 5.23 3.00
C GLN A 146 -0.03 4.50 4.30
N GLY A 147 0.84 4.75 5.27
CA GLY A 147 0.70 4.12 6.55
C GLY A 147 1.73 4.58 7.55
N ILE A 148 1.65 3.94 8.70
CA ILE A 148 2.50 4.18 9.86
C ILE A 148 2.93 2.83 10.39
N ILE A 149 4.23 2.63 10.58
CA ILE A 149 4.77 1.48 11.32
C ILE A 149 5.38 2.02 12.61
N THR A 150 4.80 1.66 13.75
CA THR A 150 5.29 2.07 15.07
C THR A 150 6.01 0.91 15.73
N CYS A 151 7.24 1.18 16.15
CA CYS A 151 8.07 0.28 16.95
C CYS A 151 8.45 1.01 18.24
N TYR A 152 8.86 0.29 19.30
CA TYR A 152 9.26 0.89 20.58
C TYR A 152 10.17 2.12 20.48
N GLU A 153 11.13 2.11 19.55
CA GLU A 153 12.14 3.18 19.41
C GLU A 153 11.77 4.25 18.38
N ASN A 154 10.85 4.00 17.46
CA ASN A 154 10.61 4.91 16.34
C ASN A 154 9.26 4.69 15.64
N THR A 155 8.80 5.74 14.97
CA THR A 155 7.62 5.71 14.10
C THR A 155 8.05 6.01 12.68
N PHE A 156 7.62 5.16 11.74
CA PHE A 156 7.91 5.30 10.33
C PHE A 156 6.62 5.62 9.57
N ASP A 157 6.50 6.90 9.21
CA ASP A 157 5.49 7.40 8.30
C ASP A 157 5.92 7.11 6.88
N TRP A 158 5.01 6.55 6.09
CA TRP A 158 5.31 6.24 4.70
C TRP A 158 4.16 6.54 3.75
N VAL A 159 4.54 6.94 2.53
CA VAL A 159 3.64 7.23 1.42
C VAL A 159 4.19 6.57 0.17
N PHE A 160 3.33 5.88 -0.55
CA PHE A 160 3.65 5.11 -1.74
C PHE A 160 2.74 5.51 -2.91
N SER A 161 3.33 5.55 -4.09
CA SER A 161 2.60 5.70 -5.34
C SER A 161 3.23 4.83 -6.43
N ALA A 162 2.42 4.12 -7.19
CA ALA A 162 2.81 3.44 -8.41
C ALA A 162 1.91 3.84 -9.57
N SER A 163 2.54 4.09 -10.70
CA SER A 163 1.89 4.30 -11.99
C SER A 163 1.67 2.97 -12.72
N PRO A 164 0.74 2.95 -13.68
CA PRO A 164 0.59 1.80 -14.58
C PRO A 164 1.77 1.64 -15.57
N GLU A 165 2.65 2.64 -15.67
CA GLU A 165 3.85 2.64 -16.52
C GLU A 165 5.10 2.14 -15.75
N ASP A 166 4.90 1.38 -14.67
CA ASP A 166 5.96 0.82 -13.80
C ASP A 166 6.87 1.84 -13.08
N TYR A 167 6.58 3.14 -13.14
CA TYR A 167 7.19 4.12 -12.22
C TYR A 167 6.53 4.00 -10.84
N ALA A 168 7.32 3.73 -9.82
CA ALA A 168 6.84 3.63 -8.45
C ALA A 168 7.83 4.27 -7.47
N HIS A 169 7.29 4.95 -6.46
CA HIS A 169 8.05 5.67 -5.45
C HIS A 169 7.51 5.36 -4.06
N LEU A 170 8.40 5.28 -3.10
CA LEU A 170 8.10 5.23 -1.68
C LEU A 170 8.82 6.38 -0.98
N LEU A 171 8.12 7.08 -0.10
CA LEU A 171 8.70 8.02 0.84
C LEU A 171 8.56 7.42 2.24
N VAL A 172 9.66 7.25 2.98
CA VAL A 172 9.66 6.83 4.39
C VAL A 172 10.39 7.89 5.20
N ASN A 173 9.74 8.55 6.16
CA ASN A 173 10.34 9.61 6.99
C ASN A 173 11.24 10.56 6.16
N MET A 174 10.70 11.10 5.06
CA MET A 174 11.40 11.99 4.10
C MET A 174 12.52 11.38 3.25
N LYS A 175 12.83 10.08 3.38
CA LYS A 175 13.70 9.36 2.43
C LYS A 175 12.89 8.87 1.24
N LEU A 176 13.21 9.38 0.05
CA LEU A 176 12.63 8.93 -1.22
C LEU A 176 13.33 7.68 -1.75
N PHE A 177 12.56 6.70 -2.19
CA PHE A 177 12.99 5.47 -2.86
C PHE A 177 12.37 5.42 -4.25
N ASP A 178 13.20 5.12 -5.23
CA ASP A 178 12.78 4.83 -6.60
C ASP A 178 12.69 3.31 -6.75
N LEU A 179 11.47 2.78 -6.78
CA LEU A 179 11.24 1.34 -6.70
C LEU A 179 11.58 0.60 -7.99
N ARG A 180 11.95 1.31 -9.06
CA ARG A 180 12.54 0.69 -10.26
C ARG A 180 13.86 -0.01 -9.95
N PHE A 181 14.51 0.33 -8.83
CA PHE A 181 15.73 -0.31 -8.37
C PHE A 181 15.50 -1.46 -7.38
N GLY A 182 14.25 -1.71 -7.00
CA GLY A 182 13.83 -2.79 -6.11
C GLY A 182 12.58 -2.43 -5.33
N GLU A 183 11.61 -3.34 -5.30
CA GLU A 183 10.29 -3.13 -4.67
C GLU A 183 10.25 -3.56 -3.20
N THR A 184 11.32 -4.20 -2.71
CA THR A 184 11.44 -4.59 -1.30
C THR A 184 12.36 -3.64 -0.56
N ILE A 185 11.80 -2.96 0.43
CA ILE A 185 12.47 -2.00 1.30
C ILE A 185 12.51 -2.54 2.72
N ILE A 186 13.72 -2.58 3.29
CA ILE A 186 13.98 -3.08 4.64
C ILE A 186 14.57 -1.93 5.45
N ILE A 187 13.94 -1.59 6.57
CA ILE A 187 14.36 -0.52 7.46
C ILE A 187 14.95 -1.13 8.74
N TYR A 188 16.10 -0.63 9.16
CA TYR A 188 16.77 -1.01 10.41
C TYR A 188 16.85 0.20 11.34
N PRO A 189 15.90 0.35 12.28
CA PRO A 189 15.93 1.41 13.28
C PRO A 189 17.23 1.39 14.08
N GLN A 190 17.70 2.58 14.48
CA GLN A 190 18.86 2.77 15.34
C GLN A 190 18.43 3.47 16.63
N GLU A 191 19.14 3.23 17.74
CA GLU A 191 18.83 3.79 19.06
C GLU A 191 18.77 5.33 19.10
N ASN A 192 19.40 6.01 18.13
CA ASN A 192 19.43 7.47 18.01
C ASN A 192 18.33 8.05 17.09
N ASN A 193 17.26 7.29 16.84
CA ASN A 193 16.16 7.62 15.91
C ASN A 193 16.55 7.70 14.42
N ALA A 194 17.81 7.42 14.06
CA ALA A 194 18.19 7.21 12.67
C ALA A 194 17.70 5.83 12.20
N PHE A 195 17.84 5.57 10.89
CA PHE A 195 17.65 4.24 10.34
C PHE A 195 18.64 3.97 9.21
N TYR A 196 19.10 2.73 9.14
CA TYR A 196 19.69 2.19 7.92
C TYR A 196 18.60 1.54 7.07
N TYR A 197 18.92 1.28 5.80
CA TYR A 197 17.98 0.63 4.91
C TYR A 197 18.70 -0.20 3.86
N ASP A 198 18.01 -1.25 3.40
CA ASP A 198 18.31 -1.94 2.17
C ASP A 198 17.15 -1.77 1.18
N GLN A 199 17.48 -1.65 -0.09
CA GLN A 199 16.55 -1.74 -1.20
C GLN A 199 17.01 -2.91 -2.08
N ILE A 200 16.19 -3.96 -2.17
CA ILE A 200 16.54 -5.18 -2.91
C ILE A 200 15.56 -5.40 -4.06
N LYS A 201 16.09 -6.00 -5.14
CA LYS A 201 15.31 -6.36 -6.35
C LYS A 201 14.40 -7.55 -6.14
N ASP A 202 14.66 -8.33 -5.09
CA ASP A 202 13.84 -9.49 -4.79
C ASP A 202 12.44 -9.05 -4.34
N SER A 203 11.42 -9.78 -4.75
CA SER A 203 10.02 -9.42 -4.55
C SER A 203 9.18 -10.68 -4.36
N PRO A 204 8.07 -10.65 -3.60
CA PRO A 204 7.15 -11.78 -3.51
C PRO A 204 6.68 -12.30 -4.87
N ASN A 205 6.64 -11.43 -5.90
CA ASN A 205 6.27 -11.81 -7.27
C ASN A 205 7.21 -12.84 -7.91
N ASN A 206 8.42 -13.04 -7.37
CA ASN A 206 9.40 -14.00 -7.88
C ASN A 206 9.14 -15.43 -7.40
N TYR A 207 8.11 -15.64 -6.57
CA TYR A 207 7.84 -16.89 -5.87
C TYR A 207 6.38 -17.27 -5.97
N ASP A 208 6.11 -18.58 -6.05
CA ASP A 208 4.74 -19.11 -6.02
C ASP A 208 4.10 -18.96 -4.62
N ASP A 209 4.93 -18.88 -3.57
CA ASP A 209 4.50 -18.78 -2.18
C ASP A 209 5.30 -17.71 -1.44
N PHE A 210 4.58 -16.90 -0.66
CA PHE A 210 5.16 -15.87 0.17
C PHE A 210 6.11 -16.42 1.24
N GLU A 211 5.91 -17.64 1.73
CA GLU A 211 6.85 -18.26 2.69
C GLU A 211 8.24 -18.50 2.06
N MET A 212 8.31 -18.77 0.76
CA MET A 212 9.59 -18.89 0.06
C MET A 212 10.32 -17.54 0.00
N PHE A 213 9.59 -16.45 -0.28
CA PHE A 213 10.13 -15.10 -0.22
C PHE A 213 10.68 -14.78 1.18
N LYS A 214 9.92 -15.08 2.24
CA LYS A 214 10.37 -14.84 3.63
C LYS A 214 11.69 -15.54 3.94
N LYS A 215 11.82 -16.81 3.55
CA LYS A 215 13.07 -17.56 3.73
C LYS A 215 14.22 -16.92 2.94
N LYS A 216 13.97 -16.53 1.69
CA LYS A 216 15.00 -15.97 0.80
C LYS A 216 15.48 -14.60 1.24
N VAL A 217 14.61 -13.74 1.75
CA VAL A 217 15.02 -12.45 2.27
C VAL A 217 15.87 -12.61 3.55
N LEU A 218 15.51 -13.52 4.45
CA LEU A 218 16.31 -13.82 5.65
C LEU A 218 17.73 -14.33 5.33
N GLU A 219 17.89 -15.11 4.25
CA GLU A 219 19.22 -15.56 3.78
C GLU A 219 20.09 -14.40 3.26
N GLN A 220 19.49 -13.31 2.78
CA GLN A 220 20.18 -12.14 2.23
C GLN A 220 20.49 -11.09 3.31
N LEU A 221 19.79 -11.16 4.44
CA LEU A 221 19.94 -10.24 5.56
C LEU A 221 21.26 -10.52 6.29
N LYS A 222 22.16 -9.54 6.24
CA LYS A 222 23.46 -9.57 6.94
C LYS A 222 23.26 -9.61 8.43
#